data_AF-A0AAP2GP68-F1
#
_entry.id   AF-A0AAP2GP68-F1
#
_cell.length_a   1.000
_cell.length_b   1.000
_cell.length_c   1.000
_cell.angle_alpha   90.00
_cell.angle_beta   90.00
_cell.angle_gamma   90.00
#
_symmetry.space_group_name_H-M   'P 1'
#
loop_
_entity.id
_entity.type
_entity.pdbx_description
1 polymer ?
#
loop_
_entity_poly.entity_id
_entity_poly.type
_entity_poly.pdbx_seq_one_letter_code
_entity_poly.pdbx_strand_id
1 'polypeptide(L)'
;MRKNISCLLMAMMVVQSAFSQNCAQATLAQKQGEWKEGVKGPASGITSADLTREKSVVAALHAMIKSKYVPMGVSAGFNGVYSAAQSATPVNTYGYNIIPLNYFCDGSALKTAHETSTYFQIGVNFFDAEIYDEAQGDRAMAEGFNTIPDMPREKDGYYYFKEKDVSLGFGLPGKSRLWLITYPGKLPFSYVSKKEFLEKRKSILAADMLASASGFTDVLKRIEIEKSFKEKEYKNDPEKLKQYLKMDYQPTKERYEKLVADNEKNYKPALAKIESLLKMTPGELSQPAIVKQDPADHLSYLFTDDDDPFGKVLIKPNPAYFDKKLPRSSPQFFSVYVTGDHKEPIAAKAMTDIIKAVDFVALKNMLGKL
;
A
#
# COMPACT_ATOMS: atom_id res chain seq x y z
N MET A 1 -31.84 34.55 -88.83
CA MET A 1 -31.82 34.99 -87.41
C MET A 1 -31.05 33.97 -86.60
N ARG A 2 -29.93 34.38 -85.99
CA ARG A 2 -29.06 33.56 -85.15
C ARG A 2 -29.65 33.46 -83.74
N LYS A 3 -29.68 32.27 -83.14
CA LYS A 3 -29.77 32.10 -81.68
C LYS A 3 -28.83 30.99 -81.22
N ASN A 4 -27.74 31.41 -80.59
CA ASN A 4 -26.84 30.58 -79.82
C ASN A 4 -27.52 30.27 -78.47
N ILE A 5 -27.56 29.01 -78.07
CA ILE A 5 -27.90 28.59 -76.70
C ILE A 5 -26.60 28.10 -76.08
N SER A 6 -26.00 28.95 -75.24
CA SER A 6 -24.91 28.57 -74.35
C SER A 6 -25.48 27.76 -73.18
N CYS A 7 -25.13 26.48 -73.11
CA CYS A 7 -25.27 25.67 -71.89
C CYS A 7 -24.17 26.09 -70.90
N LEU A 8 -24.57 26.83 -69.87
CA LEU A 8 -23.74 27.17 -68.73
C LEU A 8 -23.70 25.97 -67.76
N LEU A 9 -22.62 25.18 -67.80
CA LEU A 9 -22.32 24.18 -66.76
C LEU A 9 -21.95 24.92 -65.47
N MET A 10 -22.89 24.97 -64.52
CA MET A 10 -22.63 25.46 -63.17
C MET A 10 -22.01 24.31 -62.36
N ALA A 11 -20.68 24.28 -62.32
CA ALA A 11 -19.92 23.40 -61.45
C ALA A 11 -20.19 23.78 -59.98
N MET A 12 -21.03 23.00 -59.29
CA MET A 12 -21.12 23.05 -57.82
C MET A 12 -19.78 22.59 -57.24
N MET A 13 -18.92 23.53 -56.89
CA MET A 13 -17.87 23.29 -55.91
C MET A 13 -18.56 23.03 -54.57
N VAL A 14 -18.83 21.76 -54.27
CA VAL A 14 -19.01 21.32 -52.90
C VAL A 14 -17.68 21.55 -52.22
N VAL A 15 -17.55 22.68 -51.52
CA VAL A 15 -16.48 22.89 -50.56
C VAL A 15 -16.68 21.82 -49.50
N GLN A 16 -15.98 20.69 -49.65
CA GLN A 16 -15.79 19.76 -48.56
C GLN A 16 -14.99 20.51 -47.51
N SER A 17 -15.71 21.16 -46.61
CA SER A 17 -15.17 21.53 -45.31
C SER A 17 -14.63 20.23 -44.74
N ALA A 18 -13.30 20.04 -44.82
CA ALA A 18 -12.64 19.02 -44.05
C ALA A 18 -13.04 19.31 -42.60
N PHE A 19 -13.96 18.51 -42.06
CA PHE A 19 -14.38 18.62 -40.68
C PHE A 19 -13.12 18.37 -39.84
N SER A 20 -12.42 19.44 -39.47
CA SER A 20 -11.42 19.34 -38.44
C SER A 20 -12.17 18.79 -37.23
N GLN A 21 -11.73 17.64 -36.74
CA GLN A 21 -12.37 17.04 -35.58
C GLN A 21 -12.33 18.09 -34.46
N ASN A 22 -13.49 18.42 -33.89
CA ASN A 22 -13.56 19.39 -32.82
C ASN A 22 -12.89 18.78 -31.59
N CYS A 23 -11.64 19.17 -31.35
CA CYS A 23 -10.78 18.64 -30.30
C CYS A 23 -10.91 19.37 -28.97
N ALA A 24 -11.96 20.16 -28.79
CA ALA A 24 -12.25 20.74 -27.48
C ALA A 24 -12.46 19.60 -26.44
N GLN A 25 -11.93 19.80 -25.23
CA GLN A 25 -12.05 18.82 -24.13
C GLN A 25 -13.50 18.43 -23.86
N ALA A 26 -14.44 19.38 -23.99
CA ALA A 26 -15.86 19.11 -23.88
C ALA A 26 -16.38 18.10 -24.92
N THR A 27 -15.91 18.19 -26.16
CA THR A 27 -16.25 17.24 -27.24
C THR A 27 -15.63 15.87 -26.97
N LEU A 28 -14.37 15.83 -26.52
CA LEU A 28 -13.69 14.58 -26.15
C LEU A 28 -14.42 13.88 -25.01
N ALA A 29 -14.85 14.61 -23.98
CA ALA A 29 -15.61 14.06 -22.86
C ALA A 29 -16.97 13.45 -23.26
N GLN A 30 -17.54 13.87 -24.39
CA GLN A 30 -18.79 13.33 -24.94
C GLN A 30 -18.56 12.19 -25.93
N LYS A 31 -17.32 11.92 -26.34
CA LYS A 31 -17.03 10.83 -27.25
C LYS A 31 -17.25 9.50 -26.53
N GLN A 32 -18.14 8.67 -27.07
CA GLN A 32 -18.30 7.31 -26.57
C GLN A 32 -16.98 6.55 -26.73
N GLY A 33 -16.54 5.98 -25.62
CA GLY A 33 -15.34 5.18 -25.51
C GLY A 33 -15.55 3.73 -25.92
N GLU A 34 -14.47 2.96 -25.82
CA GLU A 34 -14.45 1.55 -26.12
C GLU A 34 -13.88 0.72 -24.97
N TRP A 35 -14.21 -0.57 -24.95
CA TRP A 35 -13.61 -1.54 -24.06
C TRP A 35 -12.50 -2.27 -24.78
N LYS A 36 -11.31 -2.35 -24.16
CA LYS A 36 -10.17 -3.13 -24.69
C LYS A 36 -9.67 -4.10 -23.65
N GLU A 37 -9.52 -5.37 -24.01
CA GLU A 37 -8.83 -6.33 -23.15
C GLU A 37 -7.33 -5.97 -23.13
N GLY A 38 -6.80 -5.78 -21.92
CA GLY A 38 -5.39 -5.46 -21.68
C GLY A 38 -4.52 -6.71 -21.57
N VAL A 39 -3.25 -6.49 -21.23
CA VAL A 39 -2.28 -7.58 -21.05
C VAL A 39 -2.71 -8.48 -19.88
N LYS A 40 -2.71 -9.79 -20.12
CA LYS A 40 -3.00 -10.79 -19.10
C LYS A 40 -1.87 -10.81 -18.08
N GLY A 41 -2.22 -10.68 -16.80
CA GLY A 41 -1.24 -10.78 -15.72
C GLY A 41 -0.62 -12.18 -15.63
N PRO A 42 0.50 -12.32 -14.89
CA PRO A 42 1.08 -13.63 -14.62
C PRO A 42 0.09 -14.54 -13.89
N ALA A 43 0.23 -15.85 -14.08
CA ALA A 43 -0.58 -16.88 -13.40
C ALA A 43 0.31 -18.00 -12.84
N SER A 44 1.57 -17.68 -12.51
CA SER A 44 2.54 -18.65 -12.00
C SER A 44 2.12 -19.16 -10.62
N GLY A 45 2.33 -20.46 -10.37
CA GLY A 45 2.04 -21.09 -9.08
C GLY A 45 0.56 -21.39 -8.80
N ILE A 46 -0.34 -21.15 -9.75
CA ILE A 46 -1.78 -21.39 -9.61
C ILE A 46 -2.17 -22.68 -10.33
N THR A 47 -2.99 -23.53 -9.69
CA THR A 47 -3.48 -24.74 -10.35
C THR A 47 -4.41 -24.38 -11.51
N SER A 48 -4.46 -25.19 -12.57
CA SER A 48 -5.34 -24.92 -13.72
C SER A 48 -6.82 -24.87 -13.34
N ALA A 49 -7.22 -25.64 -12.32
CA ALA A 49 -8.57 -25.65 -11.79
C ALA A 49 -8.90 -24.34 -11.04
N ASP A 50 -7.99 -23.85 -10.19
CA ASP A 50 -8.16 -22.56 -9.54
C ASP A 50 -8.16 -21.41 -10.54
N LEU A 51 -7.21 -21.39 -11.48
CA LEU A 51 -7.11 -20.32 -12.48
C LEU A 51 -8.38 -20.23 -13.34
N THR A 52 -8.99 -21.36 -13.68
CA THR A 52 -10.27 -21.38 -14.40
C THR A 52 -11.39 -20.72 -13.59
N ARG A 53 -11.46 -21.02 -12.28
CA ARG A 53 -12.45 -20.42 -11.37
C ARG A 53 -12.20 -18.93 -11.11
N GLU A 54 -10.95 -18.53 -10.95
CA GLU A 54 -10.57 -17.13 -10.78
C GLU A 54 -10.95 -16.32 -12.03
N LYS A 55 -10.69 -16.87 -13.23
CA LYS A 55 -11.11 -16.25 -14.49
C LYS A 55 -12.62 -16.14 -14.63
N SER A 56 -13.40 -17.11 -14.16
CA SER A 56 -14.87 -17.00 -14.20
C SER A 56 -15.38 -15.91 -13.25
N VAL A 57 -14.78 -15.77 -12.07
CA VAL A 57 -15.08 -14.66 -11.16
C VAL A 57 -14.73 -13.31 -11.81
N VAL A 58 -13.54 -13.15 -12.39
CA VAL A 58 -13.12 -11.91 -13.07
C VAL A 58 -14.04 -11.60 -14.27
N ALA A 59 -14.48 -12.61 -15.03
CA ALA A 59 -15.44 -12.42 -16.12
C ALA A 59 -16.81 -11.94 -15.61
N ALA A 60 -17.29 -12.48 -14.48
CA ALA A 60 -18.52 -12.02 -13.84
C ALA A 60 -18.40 -10.57 -13.35
N LEU A 61 -17.25 -10.19 -12.76
CA LEU A 61 -16.97 -8.81 -12.37
C LEU A 61 -17.00 -7.86 -13.57
N HIS A 62 -16.34 -8.24 -14.68
CA HIS A 62 -16.36 -7.46 -15.90
C HIS A 62 -17.78 -7.29 -16.46
N ALA A 63 -18.56 -8.38 -16.54
CA ALA A 63 -19.93 -8.33 -17.04
C ALA A 63 -20.83 -7.42 -16.20
N MET A 64 -20.72 -7.51 -14.87
CA MET A 64 -21.41 -6.62 -13.93
C MET A 64 -21.12 -5.15 -14.22
N ILE A 65 -19.84 -4.76 -14.30
CA ILE A 65 -19.47 -3.37 -14.54
C ILE A 65 -19.87 -2.92 -15.94
N LYS A 66 -19.56 -3.70 -16.98
CA LYS A 66 -19.85 -3.38 -18.38
C LYS A 66 -21.35 -3.19 -18.65
N SER A 67 -22.22 -3.86 -17.91
CA SER A 67 -23.67 -3.72 -18.05
C SER A 67 -24.21 -2.35 -17.58
N LYS A 68 -23.47 -1.66 -16.72
CA LYS A 68 -23.89 -0.39 -16.07
C LYS A 68 -22.97 0.80 -16.40
N TYR A 69 -21.73 0.55 -16.85
CA TYR A 69 -20.74 1.56 -17.21
C TYR A 69 -20.49 1.60 -18.72
N VAL A 70 -20.72 2.77 -19.31
CA VAL A 70 -20.36 3.10 -20.69
C VAL A 70 -19.17 4.06 -20.65
N PRO A 71 -17.98 3.66 -21.15
CA PRO A 71 -16.81 4.55 -21.20
C PRO A 71 -17.12 5.81 -22.01
N MET A 72 -16.74 6.98 -21.49
CA MET A 72 -16.90 8.28 -22.15
C MET A 72 -15.59 9.05 -22.08
N GLY A 73 -15.09 9.52 -23.22
CA GLY A 73 -13.81 10.23 -23.34
C GLY A 73 -12.55 9.38 -23.15
N VAL A 74 -12.71 8.06 -23.00
CA VAL A 74 -11.62 7.13 -22.68
C VAL A 74 -11.73 5.83 -23.48
N SER A 75 -10.58 5.21 -23.75
CA SER A 75 -10.50 3.77 -24.02
C SER A 75 -10.33 3.04 -22.69
N ALA A 76 -11.35 2.30 -22.25
CA ALA A 76 -11.30 1.53 -21.01
C ALA A 76 -10.58 0.20 -21.22
N GLY A 77 -9.28 0.17 -20.92
CA GLY A 77 -8.52 -1.06 -20.83
C GLY A 77 -8.98 -1.88 -19.62
N PHE A 78 -9.15 -3.19 -19.75
CA PHE A 78 -9.48 -4.06 -18.61
C PHE A 78 -8.66 -5.34 -18.62
N ASN A 79 -8.28 -5.84 -17.45
CA ASN A 79 -7.55 -7.10 -17.34
C ASN A 79 -7.78 -7.80 -15.99
N GLY A 80 -7.43 -9.08 -15.96
CA GLY A 80 -7.32 -9.86 -14.73
C GLY A 80 -5.87 -10.01 -14.29
N VAL A 81 -5.64 -9.98 -12.98
CA VAL A 81 -4.36 -10.31 -12.34
C VAL A 81 -4.57 -11.48 -11.39
N TYR A 82 -3.60 -12.40 -11.31
CA TYR A 82 -3.74 -13.63 -10.54
C TYR A 82 -2.44 -13.91 -9.79
N SER A 83 -2.54 -14.36 -8.55
CA SER A 83 -1.38 -14.69 -7.71
C SER A 83 -1.72 -15.85 -6.79
N ALA A 84 -0.76 -16.76 -6.64
CA ALA A 84 -0.90 -17.90 -5.77
C ALA A 84 -0.98 -17.49 -4.29
N ALA A 85 -1.59 -18.35 -3.48
CA ALA A 85 -1.65 -18.18 -2.04
C ALA A 85 -0.26 -18.00 -1.41
N GLN A 86 -0.21 -17.17 -0.36
CA GLN A 86 0.97 -16.99 0.49
C GLN A 86 0.67 -17.56 1.88
N SER A 87 1.67 -17.63 2.74
CA SER A 87 1.52 -18.16 4.10
C SER A 87 0.62 -17.31 4.98
N ALA A 88 0.66 -15.98 4.87
CA ALA A 88 -0.25 -15.08 5.58
C ALA A 88 -1.65 -14.98 4.95
N THR A 89 -1.78 -15.33 3.66
CA THR A 89 -3.04 -15.39 2.90
C THR A 89 -3.22 -16.79 2.31
N PRO A 90 -3.85 -17.74 3.04
CA PRO A 90 -3.92 -19.15 2.63
C PRO A 90 -4.87 -19.42 1.45
N VAL A 91 -5.16 -18.38 0.66
CA VAL A 91 -6.06 -18.36 -0.50
C VAL A 91 -5.38 -17.62 -1.65
N ASN A 92 -5.75 -17.94 -2.89
CA ASN A 92 -5.23 -17.22 -4.04
C ASN A 92 -5.80 -15.80 -4.03
N THR A 93 -4.97 -14.85 -4.46
CA THR A 93 -5.32 -13.44 -4.57
C THR A 93 -5.38 -13.07 -6.04
N TYR A 94 -6.44 -12.41 -6.48
CA TYR A 94 -6.62 -12.05 -7.87
C TYR A 94 -7.48 -10.81 -7.97
N GLY A 95 -7.63 -10.22 -9.15
CA GLY A 95 -8.38 -8.98 -9.28
C GLY A 95 -8.80 -8.65 -10.69
N TYR A 96 -9.80 -7.78 -10.78
CA TYR A 96 -10.29 -7.16 -12.01
C TYR A 96 -9.88 -5.69 -12.01
N ASN A 97 -9.21 -5.23 -13.07
CA ASN A 97 -8.75 -3.84 -13.17
C ASN A 97 -9.38 -3.14 -14.38
N ILE A 98 -9.57 -1.83 -14.26
CA ILE A 98 -9.88 -0.93 -15.38
C ILE A 98 -8.86 0.21 -15.39
N ILE A 99 -8.30 0.48 -16.57
CA ILE A 99 -7.35 1.54 -16.87
C ILE A 99 -7.99 2.46 -17.92
N PRO A 100 -8.62 3.58 -17.53
CA PRO A 100 -9.24 4.53 -18.46
C PRO A 100 -8.17 5.41 -19.13
N LEU A 101 -7.86 5.14 -20.41
CA LEU A 101 -6.90 5.91 -21.19
C LEU A 101 -7.61 7.04 -21.95
N ASN A 102 -7.29 8.28 -21.62
CA ASN A 102 -7.94 9.45 -22.21
C ASN A 102 -7.75 9.52 -23.72
N TYR A 103 -8.78 9.96 -24.43
CA TYR A 103 -8.62 10.40 -25.80
C TYR A 103 -8.01 11.81 -25.85
N PHE A 104 -7.13 12.04 -26.82
CA PHE A 104 -6.55 13.34 -27.10
C PHE A 104 -6.39 13.54 -28.61
N CYS A 105 -6.21 14.78 -29.06
CA CYS A 105 -5.93 15.05 -30.45
C CYS A 105 -4.46 15.34 -30.69
N ASP A 106 -3.92 14.72 -31.73
CA ASP A 106 -2.64 15.08 -32.33
C ASP A 106 -2.90 15.64 -33.73
N GLY A 107 -2.91 16.96 -33.85
CA GLY A 107 -3.45 17.66 -35.01
C GLY A 107 -4.95 17.37 -35.18
N SER A 108 -5.33 16.84 -36.34
CA SER A 108 -6.72 16.43 -36.65
C SER A 108 -7.02 14.97 -36.29
N ALA A 109 -6.02 14.20 -35.85
CA ALA A 109 -6.16 12.79 -35.56
C ALA A 109 -6.47 12.56 -34.08
N LEU A 110 -7.59 11.89 -33.80
CA LEU A 110 -7.86 11.38 -32.47
C LEU A 110 -6.93 10.22 -32.13
N LYS A 111 -6.25 10.32 -31.00
CA LYS A 111 -5.38 9.30 -30.43
C LYS A 111 -5.83 8.92 -29.01
N THR A 112 -5.32 7.79 -28.54
CA THR A 112 -5.53 7.31 -27.16
C THR A 112 -4.22 7.49 -26.41
N ALA A 113 -4.28 8.04 -25.20
CA ALA A 113 -3.12 8.17 -24.33
C ALA A 113 -2.51 6.79 -24.03
N HIS A 114 -1.20 6.76 -23.81
CA HIS A 114 -0.50 5.54 -23.42
C HIS A 114 -0.54 5.30 -21.90
N GLU A 115 -0.77 6.37 -21.14
CA GLU A 115 -0.77 6.36 -19.68
C GLU A 115 -1.98 7.11 -19.14
N THR A 116 -2.34 6.83 -17.90
CA THR A 116 -3.39 7.52 -17.16
C THR A 116 -3.04 7.50 -15.69
N SER A 117 -3.43 8.54 -14.97
CA SER A 117 -3.38 8.59 -13.51
C SER A 117 -4.62 8.00 -12.86
N THR A 118 -5.62 7.61 -13.67
CA THR A 118 -6.88 7.03 -13.19
C THR A 118 -6.82 5.51 -13.22
N TYR A 119 -7.19 4.88 -12.11
CA TYR A 119 -7.15 3.44 -11.96
C TYR A 119 -8.31 2.95 -11.11
N PHE A 120 -8.90 1.83 -11.52
CA PHE A 120 -9.93 1.13 -10.77
C PHE A 120 -9.58 -0.35 -10.62
N GLN A 121 -9.84 -0.91 -9.45
CA GLN A 121 -9.62 -2.32 -9.15
C GLN A 121 -10.74 -2.88 -8.26
N ILE A 122 -11.14 -4.11 -8.55
CA ILE A 122 -11.79 -5.00 -7.59
C ILE A 122 -10.80 -6.11 -7.26
N GLY A 123 -10.22 -6.07 -6.06
CA GLY A 123 -9.35 -7.13 -5.54
C GLY A 123 -10.18 -8.23 -4.89
N VAL A 124 -9.82 -9.48 -5.12
CA VAL A 124 -10.42 -10.66 -4.51
C VAL A 124 -9.40 -11.32 -3.60
N ASN A 125 -9.77 -11.50 -2.34
CA ASN A 125 -8.86 -11.94 -1.27
C ASN A 125 -7.61 -11.06 -1.12
N PHE A 126 -7.66 -9.84 -1.65
CA PHE A 126 -6.56 -8.89 -1.66
C PHE A 126 -7.07 -7.52 -1.20
N PHE A 127 -6.31 -6.84 -0.34
CA PHE A 127 -6.61 -5.48 0.11
C PHE A 127 -5.37 -4.61 -0.02
N ASP A 128 -4.29 -5.03 0.63
CA ASP A 128 -2.99 -4.40 0.55
C ASP A 128 -1.93 -5.50 0.73
N ALA A 129 -0.93 -5.51 -0.15
CA ALA A 129 0.15 -6.48 -0.10
C ALA A 129 0.92 -6.39 1.22
N GLU A 130 1.05 -5.19 1.79
CA GLU A 130 1.82 -4.97 3.01
C GLU A 130 1.18 -5.59 4.24
N ILE A 131 -0.14 -5.87 4.24
CA ILE A 131 -0.80 -6.54 5.37
C ILE A 131 -0.33 -7.98 5.52
N TYR A 132 -0.01 -8.63 4.40
CA TYR A 132 0.22 -10.06 4.33
C TYR A 132 1.67 -10.42 4.02
N ASP A 133 2.55 -9.43 3.90
CA ASP A 133 3.96 -9.70 3.74
C ASP A 133 4.53 -10.29 5.05
N GLU A 134 5.14 -11.47 4.94
CA GLU A 134 5.90 -12.09 6.03
C GLU A 134 7.20 -11.32 6.28
N ALA A 135 7.77 -10.74 5.22
CA ALA A 135 8.86 -9.82 5.33
C ALA A 135 8.28 -8.49 5.81
N GLN A 136 8.18 -8.33 7.12
CA GLN A 136 8.02 -7.00 7.71
C GLN A 136 9.18 -6.04 7.35
N GLY A 137 10.12 -6.42 6.48
CA GLY A 137 11.21 -5.59 5.97
C GLY A 137 11.92 -4.80 7.07
N ASP A 138 12.34 -3.58 6.73
CA ASP A 138 12.88 -2.60 7.68
C ASP A 138 11.86 -2.14 8.73
N ARG A 139 10.60 -2.61 8.72
CA ARG A 139 9.61 -2.29 9.79
C ARG A 139 9.94 -2.95 11.11
N ALA A 140 10.86 -3.91 11.14
CA ALA A 140 11.50 -4.33 12.38
C ALA A 140 12.06 -3.12 13.16
N MET A 141 12.46 -2.05 12.46
CA MET A 141 12.99 -0.81 13.05
C MET A 141 11.93 0.31 13.21
N ALA A 142 10.74 0.18 12.59
CA ALA A 142 9.67 1.17 12.65
C ALA A 142 8.60 0.80 13.71
N GLU A 143 7.31 0.82 13.36
CA GLU A 143 6.20 0.48 14.27
C GLU A 143 6.18 -1.00 14.69
N GLY A 144 6.88 -1.87 13.94
CA GLY A 144 6.85 -3.32 14.14
C GLY A 144 5.54 -3.99 13.70
N PHE A 145 4.59 -3.26 13.12
CA PHE A 145 3.32 -3.81 12.63
C PHE A 145 2.95 -3.24 11.27
N ASN A 146 1.99 -3.89 10.60
CA ASN A 146 1.41 -3.35 9.38
C ASN A 146 0.44 -2.23 9.76
N THR A 147 0.27 -1.27 8.86
CA THR A 147 -0.53 -0.07 9.14
C THR A 147 -1.55 0.16 8.06
N ILE A 148 -2.76 0.52 8.46
CA ILE A 148 -3.70 1.20 7.57
C ILE A 148 -3.81 2.66 7.99
N PRO A 149 -4.09 3.55 7.05
CA PRO A 149 -4.00 4.98 7.33
C PRO A 149 -5.26 5.55 8.00
N ASP A 150 -6.42 4.87 7.95
CA ASP A 150 -7.58 5.19 8.78
C ASP A 150 -8.35 3.91 9.13
N MET A 151 -9.20 3.98 10.16
CA MET A 151 -10.16 2.94 10.51
C MET A 151 -11.32 2.93 9.49
N PRO A 152 -11.67 1.75 8.92
CA PRO A 152 -12.85 1.65 8.08
C PRO A 152 -14.12 1.88 8.91
N ARG A 153 -15.12 2.52 8.30
CA ARG A 153 -16.45 2.72 8.86
C ARG A 153 -17.43 1.74 8.22
N GLU A 154 -18.26 1.10 9.03
CA GLU A 154 -19.31 0.23 8.51
C GLU A 154 -20.52 1.05 8.07
N LYS A 155 -20.99 0.82 6.85
CA LYS A 155 -22.22 1.42 6.30
C LYS A 155 -22.85 0.49 5.28
N ASP A 156 -24.17 0.32 5.38
CA ASP A 156 -24.97 -0.51 4.48
C ASP A 156 -24.48 -1.98 4.41
N GLY A 157 -23.79 -2.46 5.46
CA GLY A 157 -23.25 -3.82 5.55
C GLY A 157 -21.95 -4.04 4.80
N TYR A 158 -21.21 -2.96 4.50
CA TYR A 158 -19.85 -2.94 3.93
C TYR A 158 -18.97 -1.96 4.71
N TYR A 159 -17.67 -2.08 4.56
CA TYR A 159 -16.69 -1.17 5.16
C TYR A 159 -16.20 -0.16 4.13
N TYR A 160 -16.13 1.12 4.48
CA TYR A 160 -15.56 2.16 3.63
C TYR A 160 -14.48 2.95 4.36
N PHE A 161 -13.44 3.30 3.62
CA PHE A 161 -12.38 4.18 4.09
C PHE A 161 -12.71 5.63 3.71
N LYS A 162 -12.17 6.57 4.49
CA LYS A 162 -12.27 7.98 4.17
C LYS A 162 -11.60 8.25 2.82
N GLU A 163 -12.20 9.12 2.00
CA GLU A 163 -11.56 9.57 0.77
C GLU A 163 -10.25 10.28 1.12
N LYS A 164 -9.17 9.95 0.39
CA LYS A 164 -7.85 10.51 0.64
C LYS A 164 -7.38 11.38 -0.50
N ASP A 165 -6.67 12.44 -0.16
CA ASP A 165 -5.74 13.08 -1.09
C ASP A 165 -4.55 12.16 -1.32
N VAL A 166 -4.23 11.93 -2.59
CA VAL A 166 -3.10 11.10 -3.01
C VAL A 166 -2.24 11.84 -4.02
N SER A 167 -0.96 11.52 -4.08
CA SER A 167 -0.10 11.93 -5.20
C SER A 167 -0.22 10.92 -6.31
N LEU A 168 -0.51 11.38 -7.52
CA LEU A 168 -0.57 10.56 -8.74
C LEU A 168 0.77 10.55 -9.48
N GLY A 169 1.84 11.04 -8.84
CA GLY A 169 3.15 11.27 -9.47
C GLY A 169 3.28 12.67 -10.07
N PHE A 170 4.53 13.11 -10.28
CA PHE A 170 4.85 14.42 -10.89
C PHE A 170 4.14 15.64 -10.26
N GLY A 171 3.82 15.57 -8.97
CA GLY A 171 3.11 16.64 -8.25
C GLY A 171 1.61 16.74 -8.57
N LEU A 172 1.03 15.78 -9.29
CA LEU A 172 -0.41 15.75 -9.60
C LEU A 172 -1.21 15.28 -8.38
N PRO A 173 -2.13 16.10 -7.83
CA PRO A 173 -3.00 15.68 -6.75
C PRO A 173 -4.15 14.84 -7.28
N GLY A 174 -4.52 13.80 -6.54
CA GLY A 174 -5.64 12.92 -6.84
C GLY A 174 -6.51 12.67 -5.63
N LYS A 175 -7.60 11.94 -5.85
CA LYS A 175 -8.38 11.34 -4.77
C LYS A 175 -8.36 9.83 -4.90
N SER A 176 -8.33 9.12 -3.77
CA SER A 176 -8.57 7.68 -3.73
C SER A 176 -9.74 7.33 -2.81
N ARG A 177 -10.45 6.27 -3.15
CA ARG A 177 -11.55 5.70 -2.36
C ARG A 177 -11.41 4.19 -2.32
N LEU A 178 -11.73 3.62 -1.15
CA LEU A 178 -11.56 2.21 -0.88
C LEU A 178 -12.74 1.66 -0.09
N TRP A 179 -13.28 0.55 -0.54
CA TRP A 179 -14.31 -0.22 0.14
C TRP A 179 -13.84 -1.65 0.38
N LEU A 180 -14.37 -2.26 1.44
CA LEU A 180 -14.16 -3.64 1.83
C LEU A 180 -15.50 -4.35 1.94
N ILE A 181 -15.66 -5.44 1.19
CA ILE A 181 -16.83 -6.31 1.21
C ILE A 181 -16.41 -7.60 1.88
N THR A 182 -16.88 -7.81 3.11
CA THR A 182 -16.47 -8.92 3.98
C THR A 182 -17.67 -9.67 4.53
N TYR A 183 -17.43 -10.77 5.25
CA TYR A 183 -18.44 -11.41 6.07
C TYR A 183 -18.94 -10.45 7.18
N PRO A 184 -20.23 -10.52 7.59
CA PRO A 184 -20.79 -9.62 8.58
C PRO A 184 -19.97 -9.55 9.88
N GLY A 185 -19.61 -8.34 10.30
CA GLY A 185 -18.84 -8.08 11.53
C GLY A 185 -17.41 -8.64 11.54
N LYS A 186 -16.86 -9.02 10.37
CA LYS A 186 -15.50 -9.58 10.26
C LYS A 186 -14.65 -8.77 9.30
N LEU A 187 -13.37 -8.63 9.63
CA LEU A 187 -12.35 -8.02 8.77
C LEU A 187 -11.25 -9.06 8.46
N PRO A 188 -10.61 -8.99 7.28
CA PRO A 188 -9.53 -9.90 6.88
C PRO A 188 -8.21 -9.59 7.60
N PHE A 189 -8.21 -8.59 8.47
CA PHE A 189 -7.15 -8.23 9.41
C PHE A 189 -7.74 -8.03 10.81
N SER A 190 -6.86 -7.99 11.81
CA SER A 190 -7.20 -7.68 13.19
C SER A 190 -6.44 -6.43 13.62
N TYR A 191 -7.05 -5.61 14.47
CA TYR A 191 -6.35 -4.50 15.10
C TYR A 191 -5.30 -5.02 16.09
N VAL A 192 -4.16 -4.34 16.14
CA VAL A 192 -3.14 -4.54 17.17
C VAL A 192 -3.58 -3.74 18.39
N SER A 193 -3.61 -4.37 19.56
CA SER A 193 -3.94 -3.66 20.79
C SER A 193 -2.78 -2.78 21.28
N LYS A 194 -3.07 -1.76 22.10
CA LYS A 194 -2.03 -0.94 22.74
C LYS A 194 -1.02 -1.80 23.51
N LYS A 195 -1.49 -2.85 24.18
CA LYS A 195 -0.61 -3.81 24.89
C LYS A 195 0.36 -4.50 23.96
N GLU A 196 -0.14 -5.12 22.90
CA GLU A 196 0.69 -5.85 21.92
C GLU A 196 1.73 -4.93 21.27
N PHE A 197 1.32 -3.70 20.95
CA PHE A 197 2.24 -2.69 20.42
C PHE A 197 3.38 -2.38 21.39
N LEU A 198 3.05 -2.06 22.65
CA LEU A 198 4.04 -1.70 23.67
C LEU A 198 5.00 -2.86 23.97
N GLU A 199 4.50 -4.09 24.08
CA GLU A 199 5.32 -5.28 24.32
C GLU A 199 6.28 -5.53 23.16
N LYS A 200 5.82 -5.44 21.91
CA LYS A 200 6.70 -5.59 20.74
C LYS A 200 7.72 -4.47 20.66
N ARG A 201 7.30 -3.20 20.88
CA ARG A 201 8.22 -2.05 20.82
C ARG A 201 9.28 -2.11 21.92
N LYS A 202 8.93 -2.57 23.13
CA LYS A 202 9.89 -2.83 24.21
C LYS A 202 10.95 -3.84 23.78
N SER A 203 10.54 -4.95 23.15
CA SER A 203 11.46 -5.97 22.64
C SER A 203 12.38 -5.43 21.55
N ILE A 204 11.84 -4.67 20.59
CA ILE A 204 12.62 -4.07 19.51
C ILE A 204 13.65 -3.09 20.08
N LEU A 205 13.23 -2.14 20.92
CA LEU A 205 14.12 -1.16 21.52
C LEU A 205 15.22 -1.78 22.38
N ALA A 206 14.91 -2.84 23.13
CA ALA A 206 15.91 -3.56 23.90
C ALA A 206 16.94 -4.26 22.98
N ALA A 207 16.49 -4.85 21.88
CA ALA A 207 17.38 -5.45 20.89
C ALA A 207 18.26 -4.39 20.20
N ASP A 208 17.68 -3.25 19.80
CA ASP A 208 18.40 -2.13 19.18
C ASP A 208 19.47 -1.57 20.11
N MET A 209 19.15 -1.38 21.39
CA MET A 209 20.10 -0.92 22.41
C MET A 209 21.31 -1.86 22.54
N LEU A 210 21.07 -3.18 22.49
CA LEU A 210 22.13 -4.19 22.54
C LEU A 210 22.95 -4.21 21.24
N ALA A 211 22.28 -4.14 20.09
CA ALA A 211 22.91 -4.13 18.78
C ALA A 211 23.80 -2.89 18.61
N SER A 212 23.34 -1.70 19.03
CA SER A 212 24.11 -0.46 18.96
C SER A 212 25.32 -0.46 19.90
N ALA A 213 25.25 -1.16 21.03
CA ALA A 213 26.37 -1.34 21.96
C ALA A 213 27.35 -2.45 21.55
N SER A 214 26.98 -3.32 20.61
CA SER A 214 27.76 -4.54 20.29
C SER A 214 29.19 -4.23 19.85
N GLY A 215 29.37 -3.26 18.95
CA GLY A 215 30.69 -2.84 18.46
C GLY A 215 31.60 -2.33 19.58
N PHE A 216 31.08 -1.55 20.52
CA PHE A 216 31.85 -1.07 21.67
C PHE A 216 32.19 -2.21 22.63
N THR A 217 31.23 -3.12 22.85
CA THR A 217 31.41 -4.28 23.72
C THR A 217 32.48 -5.23 23.17
N ASP A 218 32.52 -5.44 21.87
CA ASP A 218 33.53 -6.29 21.23
C ASP A 218 34.93 -5.65 21.26
N VAL A 219 35.01 -4.33 21.17
CA VAL A 219 36.27 -3.61 21.40
C VAL A 219 36.74 -3.76 22.85
N LEU A 220 35.86 -3.64 23.84
CA LEU A 220 36.21 -3.87 25.24
C LEU A 220 36.76 -5.29 25.47
N LYS A 221 36.12 -6.31 24.89
CA LYS A 221 36.64 -7.69 24.94
C LYS A 221 38.03 -7.80 24.34
N ARG A 222 38.26 -7.17 23.18
CA ARG A 222 39.58 -7.16 22.53
C ARG A 222 40.64 -6.44 23.36
N ILE A 223 40.31 -5.33 24.03
CA ILE A 223 41.22 -4.60 24.90
C ILE A 223 41.67 -5.47 26.08
N GLU A 224 40.77 -6.25 26.68
CA GLU A 224 41.12 -7.19 27.75
C GLU A 224 42.00 -8.34 27.25
N ILE A 225 41.73 -8.87 26.05
CA ILE A 225 42.58 -9.87 25.41
C ILE A 225 43.99 -9.29 25.16
N GLU A 226 44.08 -8.10 24.59
CA GLU A 226 45.34 -7.43 24.29
C GLU A 226 46.16 -7.19 25.57
N LYS A 227 45.51 -6.70 26.63
CA LYS A 227 46.14 -6.53 27.94
C LYS A 227 46.79 -7.84 28.41
N SER A 228 46.09 -8.96 28.32
CA SER A 228 46.63 -10.27 28.73
C SER A 228 47.88 -10.68 27.93
N PHE A 229 47.98 -10.30 26.65
CA PHE A 229 49.17 -10.52 25.84
C PHE A 229 50.30 -9.58 26.24
N LYS A 230 50.01 -8.29 26.49
CA LYS A 230 50.99 -7.30 26.92
C LYS A 230 51.57 -7.55 28.30
N GLU A 231 50.76 -8.04 29.24
CA GLU A 231 51.22 -8.49 30.57
C GLU A 231 52.22 -9.66 30.44
N LYS A 232 52.01 -10.57 29.49
CA LYS A 232 52.96 -11.67 29.20
C LYS A 232 54.21 -11.19 28.48
N GLU A 233 54.07 -10.28 27.51
CA GLU A 233 55.17 -9.68 26.74
C GLU A 233 56.11 -8.87 27.65
N TYR A 234 55.55 -8.06 28.55
CA TYR A 234 56.27 -7.15 29.44
C TYR A 234 56.53 -7.71 30.83
N LYS A 235 56.38 -9.03 31.04
CA LYS A 235 56.59 -9.69 32.33
C LYS A 235 57.97 -9.41 32.96
N ASN A 236 58.98 -9.11 32.14
CA ASN A 236 60.35 -8.83 32.55
C ASN A 236 60.70 -7.32 32.52
N ASP A 237 59.74 -6.44 32.19
CA ASP A 237 59.92 -4.99 32.09
C ASP A 237 58.73 -4.27 32.75
N PRO A 238 58.76 -4.12 34.10
CA PRO A 238 57.64 -3.57 34.86
C PRO A 238 57.30 -2.11 34.53
N GLU A 239 58.30 -1.29 34.18
CA GLU A 239 58.07 0.12 33.84
C GLU A 239 57.37 0.25 32.49
N LYS A 240 57.75 -0.58 31.49
CA LYS A 240 57.05 -0.64 30.21
C LYS A 240 55.61 -1.15 30.37
N LEU A 241 55.38 -2.16 31.21
CA LEU A 241 54.03 -2.63 31.50
C LEU A 241 53.18 -1.53 32.17
N LYS A 242 53.74 -0.84 33.16
CA LYS A 242 53.08 0.27 33.85
C LYS A 242 52.75 1.42 32.90
N GLN A 243 53.65 1.75 31.98
CA GLN A 243 53.42 2.77 30.96
C GLN A 243 52.27 2.36 30.02
N TYR A 244 52.29 1.12 29.50
CA TYR A 244 51.20 0.60 28.66
C TYR A 244 49.84 0.64 29.38
N LEU A 245 49.80 0.16 30.63
CA LEU A 245 48.56 0.16 31.42
C LEU A 245 48.01 1.57 31.59
N LYS A 246 48.88 2.56 31.85
CA LYS A 246 48.50 3.95 32.10
C LYS A 246 48.14 4.72 30.82
N MET A 247 48.89 4.54 29.74
CA MET A 247 48.79 5.39 28.55
C MET A 247 47.86 4.81 27.48
N ASP A 248 47.83 3.48 27.33
CA ASP A 248 47.12 2.81 26.24
C ASP A 248 45.87 2.08 26.74
N TYR A 249 46.04 1.16 27.70
CA TYR A 249 44.93 0.31 28.16
C TYR A 249 43.86 1.11 28.89
N GLN A 250 44.21 1.79 29.98
CA GLN A 250 43.23 2.42 30.87
C GLN A 250 42.40 3.51 30.15
N PRO A 251 43.01 4.47 29.40
CA PRO A 251 42.24 5.51 28.72
C PRO A 251 41.35 4.94 27.60
N THR A 252 41.83 3.93 26.88
CA THR A 252 41.04 3.29 25.82
C THR A 252 39.85 2.52 26.42
N LYS A 253 40.07 1.76 27.49
CA LYS A 253 39.00 1.06 28.21
C LYS A 253 37.93 2.03 28.72
N GLU A 254 38.34 3.06 29.45
CA GLU A 254 37.42 4.09 29.99
C GLU A 254 36.61 4.78 28.88
N ARG A 255 37.25 5.07 27.73
CA ARG A 255 36.55 5.64 26.56
C ARG A 255 35.44 4.72 26.08
N TYR A 256 35.68 3.43 25.90
CA TYR A 256 34.67 2.51 25.38
C TYR A 256 33.62 2.14 26.43
N GLU A 257 33.97 2.04 27.71
CA GLU A 257 32.99 1.91 28.81
C GLU A 257 32.05 3.11 28.83
N LYS A 258 32.59 4.33 28.64
CA LYS A 258 31.78 5.54 28.51
C LYS A 258 30.85 5.49 27.28
N LEU A 259 31.34 5.02 26.13
CA LEU A 259 30.50 4.88 24.92
C LEU A 259 29.34 3.89 25.12
N VAL A 260 29.58 2.77 25.83
CA VAL A 260 28.51 1.83 26.21
C VAL A 260 27.51 2.50 27.16
N ALA A 261 27.98 3.19 28.19
CA ALA A 261 27.11 3.88 29.14
C ALA A 261 26.31 5.03 28.48
N ASP A 262 26.94 5.78 27.57
CA ASP A 262 26.31 6.86 26.82
C ASP A 262 25.27 6.33 25.83
N ASN A 263 25.48 5.16 25.24
CA ASN A 263 24.47 4.48 24.41
C ASN A 263 23.16 4.26 25.17
N GLU A 264 23.23 3.75 26.41
CA GLU A 264 22.05 3.48 27.23
C GLU A 264 21.22 4.73 27.56
N LYS A 265 21.85 5.92 27.58
CA LYS A 265 21.17 7.18 27.95
C LYS A 265 20.02 7.53 27.01
N ASN A 266 20.11 7.14 25.74
CA ASN A 266 19.05 7.42 24.76
C ASN A 266 17.90 6.41 24.85
N TYR A 267 18.21 5.12 25.13
CA TYR A 267 17.21 4.06 25.12
C TYR A 267 16.46 3.90 26.45
N LYS A 268 17.14 4.09 27.59
CA LYS A 268 16.55 3.92 28.93
C LYS A 268 15.29 4.79 29.15
N PRO A 269 15.25 6.08 28.77
CA PRO A 269 14.05 6.89 28.90
C PRO A 269 12.87 6.35 28.05
N ALA A 270 13.13 5.96 26.80
CA ALA A 270 12.09 5.41 25.92
C ALA A 270 11.53 4.08 26.46
N LEU A 271 12.41 3.18 26.94
CA LEU A 271 12.01 1.94 27.61
C LEU A 271 11.18 2.22 28.87
N ALA A 272 11.61 3.16 29.72
CA ALA A 272 10.87 3.54 30.92
C ALA A 272 9.48 4.13 30.59
N LYS A 273 9.37 4.91 29.51
CA LYS A 273 8.09 5.42 29.01
C LYS A 273 7.14 4.28 28.63
N ILE A 274 7.65 3.26 27.93
CA ILE A 274 6.87 2.07 27.58
C ILE A 274 6.42 1.30 28.83
N GLU A 275 7.31 1.10 29.81
CA GLU A 275 6.95 0.43 31.08
C GLU A 275 5.89 1.20 31.86
N SER A 276 5.91 2.53 31.78
CA SER A 276 4.87 3.37 32.37
C SER A 276 3.53 3.18 31.65
N LEU A 277 3.53 3.19 30.31
CA LEU A 277 2.34 2.98 29.48
C LEU A 277 1.75 1.56 29.67
N LEU A 278 2.59 0.55 29.92
CA LEU A 278 2.14 -0.81 30.22
C LEU A 278 1.39 -0.93 31.55
N LYS A 279 1.38 0.11 32.39
CA LYS A 279 0.58 0.18 33.64
C LYS A 279 -0.81 0.78 33.45
N MET A 280 -1.18 1.15 32.22
CA MET A 280 -2.56 1.53 31.88
C MET A 280 -3.56 0.43 32.27
N THR A 281 -4.84 0.78 32.37
CA THR A 281 -5.88 -0.19 32.74
C THR A 281 -6.03 -1.28 31.68
N PRO A 282 -6.51 -2.49 32.03
CA PRO A 282 -6.75 -3.55 31.04
C PRO A 282 -7.66 -3.10 29.89
N GLY A 283 -8.68 -2.28 30.17
CA GLY A 283 -9.61 -1.76 29.16
C GLY A 283 -8.97 -0.76 28.19
N GLU A 284 -8.00 0.05 28.64
CA GLU A 284 -7.22 0.93 27.77
C GLU A 284 -6.22 0.13 26.94
N LEU A 285 -5.55 -0.83 27.57
CA LEU A 285 -4.56 -1.70 26.94
C LEU A 285 -5.14 -2.60 25.84
N SER A 286 -6.42 -2.95 25.93
CA SER A 286 -7.14 -3.72 24.90
C SER A 286 -7.63 -2.89 23.71
N GLN A 287 -7.59 -1.55 23.78
CA GLN A 287 -8.02 -0.71 22.66
C GLN A 287 -7.08 -0.87 21.45
N PRO A 288 -7.59 -0.65 20.22
CA PRO A 288 -6.74 -0.54 19.04
C PRO A 288 -5.61 0.48 19.24
N ALA A 289 -4.42 0.15 18.76
CA ALA A 289 -3.27 1.03 18.74
C ALA A 289 -3.29 1.89 17.48
N ILE A 290 -3.55 3.18 17.66
CA ILE A 290 -3.30 4.22 16.64
C ILE A 290 -2.11 5.03 17.15
N VAL A 291 -1.04 5.09 16.37
CA VAL A 291 0.25 5.63 16.82
C VAL A 291 0.81 6.66 15.86
N LYS A 292 1.59 7.60 16.38
CA LYS A 292 2.48 8.46 15.59
C LYS A 292 3.85 8.56 16.27
N GLN A 293 4.90 8.79 15.49
CA GLN A 293 6.23 9.02 16.04
C GLN A 293 6.22 10.29 16.90
N ASP A 294 6.88 10.23 18.05
CA ASP A 294 7.02 11.40 18.93
C ASP A 294 8.00 12.40 18.27
N PRO A 295 7.55 13.63 17.94
CA PRO A 295 8.42 14.61 17.28
C PRO A 295 9.58 15.07 18.18
N ALA A 296 9.50 14.88 19.50
CA ALA A 296 10.56 15.21 20.44
C ALA A 296 11.49 14.03 20.74
N ASP A 297 11.10 12.80 20.38
CA ASP A 297 11.85 11.58 20.66
C ASP A 297 11.62 10.52 19.58
N HIS A 298 12.56 10.43 18.64
CA HIS A 298 12.51 9.49 17.53
C HIS A 298 12.42 8.00 17.94
N LEU A 299 12.78 7.64 19.19
CA LEU A 299 12.67 6.27 19.70
C LEU A 299 11.28 5.94 20.25
N SER A 300 10.47 6.96 20.51
CA SER A 300 9.16 6.88 21.14
C SER A 300 8.01 7.07 20.15
N TYR A 301 6.85 6.53 20.55
CA TYR A 301 5.58 6.74 19.88
C TYR A 301 4.55 7.31 20.86
N LEU A 302 3.59 8.05 20.32
CA LEU A 302 2.43 8.56 21.03
C LEU A 302 1.19 7.80 20.56
N PHE A 303 0.31 7.45 21.49
CA PHE A 303 -1.04 7.00 21.13
C PHE A 303 -1.87 8.20 20.71
N THR A 304 -2.61 8.05 19.63
CA THR A 304 -3.49 9.08 19.06
C THR A 304 -4.82 8.45 18.64
N ASP A 305 -5.63 9.18 17.89
CA ASP A 305 -6.91 8.74 17.34
C ASP A 305 -6.92 8.76 15.81
N ASP A 306 -8.05 8.35 15.22
CA ASP A 306 -8.24 8.24 13.78
C ASP A 306 -8.43 9.59 13.06
N ASP A 307 -8.53 10.70 13.82
CA ASP A 307 -8.63 12.04 13.25
C ASP A 307 -7.25 12.72 13.10
N ASP A 308 -6.19 12.11 13.64
CA ASP A 308 -4.81 12.58 13.51
C ASP A 308 -4.23 12.28 12.11
N PRO A 309 -3.84 13.30 11.31
CA PRO A 309 -3.33 13.09 9.96
C PRO A 309 -1.99 12.34 9.90
N PHE A 310 -1.29 12.21 11.03
CA PHE A 310 -0.05 11.42 11.15
C PHE A 310 -0.27 10.11 11.91
N GLY A 311 -1.51 9.84 12.34
CA GLY A 311 -1.89 8.60 12.99
C GLY A 311 -1.78 7.43 12.03
N LYS A 312 -1.22 6.33 12.52
CA LYS A 312 -1.17 5.04 11.82
C LYS A 312 -1.94 4.02 12.63
N VAL A 313 -2.97 3.42 12.02
CA VAL A 313 -3.77 2.37 12.65
C VAL A 313 -3.02 1.05 12.50
N LEU A 314 -2.60 0.48 13.62
CA LEU A 314 -1.80 -0.75 13.61
C LEU A 314 -2.69 -1.98 13.45
N ILE A 315 -2.33 -2.83 12.50
CA ILE A 315 -3.06 -4.05 12.16
C ILE A 315 -2.10 -5.24 11.98
N LYS A 316 -2.68 -6.43 12.04
CA LYS A 316 -2.01 -7.71 11.81
C LYS A 316 -2.91 -8.62 10.97
N PRO A 317 -2.34 -9.62 10.27
CA PRO A 317 -3.13 -10.64 9.59
C PRO A 317 -4.19 -11.25 10.51
N ASN A 318 -5.35 -11.61 9.93
CA ASN A 318 -6.37 -12.40 10.60
C ASN A 318 -6.54 -13.77 9.91
N PRO A 319 -5.66 -14.76 10.17
CA PRO A 319 -5.76 -16.07 9.54
C PRO A 319 -7.09 -16.78 9.83
N ALA A 320 -7.76 -16.44 10.93
CA ALA A 320 -9.05 -17.00 11.32
C ALA A 320 -10.22 -16.45 10.47
N TYR A 321 -10.00 -15.40 9.68
CA TYR A 321 -10.98 -14.91 8.71
C TYR A 321 -11.22 -15.93 7.59
N PHE A 322 -10.15 -16.60 7.15
CA PHE A 322 -10.17 -17.47 5.98
C PHE A 322 -10.70 -18.87 6.32
N ASP A 323 -11.77 -19.28 5.65
CA ASP A 323 -12.23 -20.66 5.65
C ASP A 323 -11.34 -21.50 4.73
N LYS A 324 -10.50 -22.34 5.35
CA LYS A 324 -9.57 -23.24 4.67
C LYS A 324 -10.26 -24.44 3.99
N LYS A 325 -11.57 -24.64 4.23
CA LYS A 325 -12.36 -25.70 3.59
C LYS A 325 -12.83 -25.32 2.19
N LEU A 326 -12.87 -24.02 1.89
CA LEU A 326 -13.22 -23.52 0.57
C LEU A 326 -12.03 -23.70 -0.40
N PRO A 327 -12.30 -23.84 -1.71
CA PRO A 327 -11.26 -23.73 -2.74
C PRO A 327 -10.44 -22.46 -2.57
N ARG A 328 -9.14 -22.53 -2.84
CA ARG A 328 -8.23 -21.37 -2.72
C ARG A 328 -8.64 -20.20 -3.62
N SER A 329 -9.34 -20.50 -4.71
CA SER A 329 -9.89 -19.53 -5.66
C SER A 329 -11.21 -18.89 -5.22
N SER A 330 -11.88 -19.38 -4.16
CA SER A 330 -13.15 -18.81 -3.71
C SER A 330 -12.97 -17.39 -3.15
N PRO A 331 -13.82 -16.42 -3.55
CA PRO A 331 -13.84 -15.10 -2.93
C PRO A 331 -14.23 -15.20 -1.45
N GLN A 332 -13.38 -14.73 -0.54
CA GLN A 332 -13.68 -14.65 0.90
C GLN A 332 -13.81 -13.20 1.37
N PHE A 333 -13.25 -12.25 0.62
CA PHE A 333 -13.57 -10.83 0.69
C PHE A 333 -13.24 -10.15 -0.63
N PHE A 334 -13.79 -8.94 -0.83
CA PHE A 334 -13.39 -8.05 -1.91
C PHE A 334 -12.87 -6.71 -1.38
N SER A 335 -11.88 -6.15 -2.05
CA SER A 335 -11.58 -4.72 -1.99
C SER A 335 -12.07 -4.05 -3.28
N VAL A 336 -12.63 -2.85 -3.18
CA VAL A 336 -12.97 -2.03 -4.34
C VAL A 336 -12.21 -0.73 -4.20
N TYR A 337 -11.34 -0.44 -5.15
CA TYR A 337 -10.43 0.71 -5.10
C TYR A 337 -10.58 1.54 -6.37
N VAL A 338 -10.62 2.86 -6.21
CA VAL A 338 -10.51 3.82 -7.32
C VAL A 338 -9.59 4.95 -6.92
N THR A 339 -8.77 5.39 -7.87
CA THR A 339 -7.93 6.59 -7.75
C THR A 339 -7.88 7.34 -9.07
N GLY A 340 -7.64 8.64 -9.02
CA GLY A 340 -7.50 9.47 -10.21
C GLY A 340 -7.51 10.96 -9.92
N ASP A 341 -7.25 11.74 -10.97
CA ASP A 341 -7.29 13.19 -10.90
C ASP A 341 -8.75 13.67 -10.89
N HIS A 342 -9.24 13.96 -9.68
CA HIS A 342 -10.59 14.47 -9.46
C HIS A 342 -10.85 15.88 -10.05
N LYS A 343 -9.81 16.61 -10.47
CA LYS A 343 -9.94 17.93 -11.09
C LYS A 343 -10.02 17.85 -12.61
N GLU A 344 -9.57 16.75 -13.21
CA GLU A 344 -9.71 16.51 -14.64
C GLU A 344 -11.11 15.92 -14.93
N PRO A 345 -11.96 16.60 -15.74
CA PRO A 345 -13.36 16.21 -15.91
C PRO A 345 -13.59 14.78 -16.43
N ILE A 346 -12.75 14.29 -17.36
CA ILE A 346 -12.92 12.95 -17.93
C ILE A 346 -12.59 11.89 -16.87
N ALA A 347 -11.48 12.03 -16.17
CA ALA A 347 -11.06 11.17 -15.06
C ALA A 347 -12.09 11.16 -13.93
N ALA A 348 -12.50 12.35 -13.45
CA ALA A 348 -13.49 12.48 -12.38
C ALA A 348 -14.83 11.80 -12.72
N LYS A 349 -15.28 11.96 -13.98
CA LYS A 349 -16.48 11.29 -14.49
C LYS A 349 -16.29 9.78 -14.56
N ALA A 350 -15.17 9.30 -15.09
CA ALA A 350 -14.87 7.87 -15.18
C ALA A 350 -14.86 7.21 -13.79
N MET A 351 -14.18 7.79 -12.80
CA MET A 351 -14.19 7.28 -11.43
C MET A 351 -15.61 7.20 -10.86
N THR A 352 -16.39 8.27 -11.04
CA THR A 352 -17.76 8.34 -10.51
C THR A 352 -18.67 7.30 -11.16
N ASP A 353 -18.63 7.17 -12.48
CA ASP A 353 -19.50 6.26 -13.21
C ASP A 353 -19.11 4.79 -13.00
N ILE A 354 -17.81 4.47 -12.93
CA ILE A 354 -17.34 3.11 -12.64
C ILE A 354 -17.80 2.68 -11.23
N ILE A 355 -17.63 3.54 -10.22
CA ILE A 355 -18.09 3.21 -8.86
C ILE A 355 -19.62 3.02 -8.80
N LYS A 356 -20.39 3.85 -9.51
CA LYS A 356 -21.85 3.66 -9.61
C LYS A 356 -22.24 2.34 -10.28
N ALA A 357 -21.40 1.80 -11.15
CA ALA A 357 -21.63 0.52 -11.81
C ALA A 357 -21.32 -0.69 -10.90
N VAL A 358 -20.62 -0.51 -9.78
CA VAL A 358 -20.32 -1.58 -8.83
C VAL A 358 -21.60 -2.01 -8.12
N ASP A 359 -21.92 -3.30 -8.20
CA ASP A 359 -23.02 -3.91 -7.45
C ASP A 359 -22.49 -4.55 -6.16
N PHE A 360 -22.45 -3.77 -5.07
CA PHE A 360 -21.93 -4.24 -3.79
C PHE A 360 -22.72 -5.44 -3.22
N VAL A 361 -24.02 -5.53 -3.52
CA VAL A 361 -24.86 -6.67 -3.11
C VAL A 361 -24.45 -7.93 -3.87
N ALA A 362 -24.21 -7.82 -5.19
CA ALA A 362 -23.70 -8.94 -5.98
C ALA A 362 -22.33 -9.41 -5.44
N LEU A 363 -21.40 -8.50 -5.14
CA LEU A 363 -20.10 -8.84 -4.54
C LEU A 363 -20.28 -9.61 -3.22
N LYS A 364 -21.15 -9.13 -2.33
CA LYS A 364 -21.43 -9.82 -1.06
C LYS A 364 -21.99 -11.22 -1.27
N ASN A 365 -22.87 -11.36 -2.27
CA ASN A 365 -23.47 -12.64 -2.62
C ASN A 365 -22.47 -13.64 -3.23
N MET A 366 -21.30 -13.18 -3.71
CA MET A 366 -20.23 -14.03 -4.22
C MET A 366 -19.30 -14.56 -3.12
N LEU A 367 -19.36 -14.02 -1.89
CA LEU A 367 -18.52 -14.49 -0.78
C LEU A 367 -18.80 -15.96 -0.45
N GLY A 368 -17.73 -16.74 -0.37
CA GLY A 368 -17.74 -18.17 -0.10
C GLY A 368 -18.25 -19.04 -1.25
N LYS A 369 -18.57 -18.47 -2.41
CA LYS A 369 -19.21 -19.17 -3.53
C LYS A 369 -18.29 -19.33 -4.74
N LEU A 370 -18.72 -20.22 -5.63
CA LEU A 370 -18.23 -20.39 -6.98
C LEU A 370 -19.41 -20.45 -7.94
#